data_AF-A0A2N5EI93-F1
#
_entry.id   AF-A0A2N5EI93-F1
#
_cell.length_a   1.000
_cell.length_b   1.000
_cell.length_c   1.000
_cell.angle_alpha   90.00
_cell.angle_beta   90.00
_cell.angle_gamma   90.00
#
_symmetry.space_group_name_H-M   'P 1'
#
loop_
_entity.id
_entity.type
_entity.pdbx_description
1 polymer ?
#
loop_
_entity_poly.entity_id
_entity_poly.type
_entity_poly.pdbx_seq_one_letter_code
_entity_poly.pdbx_strand_id
1 'polypeptide(L)'
;MRKMMMAAVLLVGCAQQHVAMAKEDPQATHHAAKAVKTYKGFGRVVVVKDGGNWVTLDGVVMAIDEKTPQATVYFGGLNQVIIYRSGKVALMKEGQLVGWMK
;
A
#
# COMPACT_ATOMS: atom_id res chain seq x y z
N MET A 1 -30.91 32.32 -51.71
CA MET A 1 -31.47 31.53 -50.59
C MET A 1 -30.88 32.06 -49.29
N ARG A 2 -31.76 32.30 -48.30
CA ARG A 2 -31.52 32.55 -46.86
C ARG A 2 -30.81 33.86 -46.45
N LYS A 3 -31.69 34.77 -46.02
CA LYS A 3 -31.50 35.91 -45.11
C LYS A 3 -30.73 35.54 -43.84
N MET A 4 -29.92 36.46 -43.33
CA MET A 4 -29.70 36.77 -41.90
C MET A 4 -29.17 38.22 -41.88
N MET A 5 -29.93 39.25 -41.48
CA MET A 5 -30.20 39.70 -40.10
C MET A 5 -28.95 39.61 -39.21
N MET A 6 -28.57 40.58 -38.39
CA MET A 6 -28.90 41.99 -38.16
C MET A 6 -27.95 42.42 -37.01
N ALA A 7 -27.89 43.72 -36.74
CA ALA A 7 -27.53 44.29 -35.43
C ALA A 7 -26.03 44.39 -35.05
N ALA A 8 -25.46 45.51 -35.48
CA ALA A 8 -25.03 46.61 -34.61
C ALA A 8 -24.33 46.26 -33.28
N VAL A 9 -23.03 46.51 -33.31
CA VAL A 9 -22.15 46.87 -32.20
C VAL A 9 -22.76 48.01 -31.36
N LEU A 10 -22.75 47.87 -30.04
CA LEU A 10 -22.64 49.02 -29.14
C LEU A 10 -21.96 48.65 -27.83
N LEU A 11 -20.82 49.33 -27.63
CA LEU A 11 -19.93 49.29 -26.48
C LEU A 11 -20.60 49.81 -25.21
N VAL A 12 -20.44 49.06 -24.12
CA VAL A 12 -20.32 49.56 -22.74
C VAL A 12 -19.30 48.60 -22.10
N GLY A 13 -18.12 48.97 -21.61
CA GLY A 13 -17.74 50.17 -20.89
C GLY A 13 -17.50 49.80 -19.42
N CYS A 14 -16.22 49.83 -19.02
CA CYS A 14 -15.72 50.03 -17.64
C CYS A 14 -15.29 48.81 -16.78
N ALA A 15 -14.14 49.02 -16.14
CA ALA A 15 -13.59 48.37 -14.95
C ALA A 15 -12.90 47.00 -15.09
N GLN A 16 -11.67 47.07 -15.58
CA GLN A 16 -10.63 46.08 -15.33
C GLN A 16 -9.99 46.38 -13.97
N GLN A 17 -10.17 45.51 -12.97
CA GLN A 17 -9.25 45.37 -11.83
C GLN A 17 -9.52 44.13 -10.94
N HIS A 18 -8.61 43.15 -11.11
CA HIS A 18 -7.93 42.31 -10.11
C HIS A 18 -8.78 41.36 -9.24
N VAL A 19 -8.50 40.05 -9.31
CA VAL A 19 -7.84 39.30 -8.21
C VAL A 19 -7.10 38.09 -8.78
N ALA A 20 -5.95 37.78 -8.19
CA ALA A 20 -4.98 36.78 -8.60
C ALA A 20 -5.54 35.35 -8.67
N MET A 21 -5.13 34.65 -9.73
CA MET A 21 -5.32 33.22 -9.91
C MET A 21 -4.47 32.47 -8.87
N ALA A 22 -5.10 32.01 -7.79
CA ALA A 22 -4.50 31.07 -6.86
C ALA A 22 -4.26 29.75 -7.63
N LYS A 23 -3.00 29.49 -7.94
CA LYS A 23 -2.55 28.21 -8.45
C LYS A 23 -2.59 27.24 -7.27
N GLU A 24 -3.69 26.52 -7.11
CA GLU A 24 -3.72 25.34 -6.24
C GLU A 24 -2.78 24.31 -6.88
N ASP A 25 -1.57 24.21 -6.33
CA ASP A 25 -0.69 23.08 -6.55
C ASP A 25 -1.36 21.87 -5.87
N PRO A 26 -1.84 20.84 -6.61
CA PRO A 26 -2.23 19.61 -5.95
C PRO A 26 -0.93 18.98 -5.46
N GLN A 27 -0.63 19.18 -4.18
CA GLN A 27 0.46 18.53 -3.49
C GLN A 27 0.16 17.03 -3.52
N ALA A 28 0.62 16.36 -4.57
CA ALA A 28 0.57 14.91 -4.70
C ALA A 28 1.44 14.34 -3.59
N THR A 29 0.83 14.06 -2.45
CA THR A 29 1.44 13.25 -1.41
C THR A 29 1.53 11.83 -1.97
N HIS A 30 2.62 11.55 -2.68
CA HIS A 30 3.01 10.19 -3.02
C HIS A 30 3.34 9.48 -1.70
N HIS A 31 2.32 8.95 -1.02
CA HIS A 31 2.54 7.96 0.01
C HIS A 31 3.20 6.76 -0.67
N ALA A 32 4.52 6.64 -0.49
CA ALA A 32 5.28 5.53 -1.02
C ALA A 32 4.57 4.22 -0.63
N ALA A 33 4.23 3.40 -1.62
CA ALA A 33 3.57 2.12 -1.38
C ALA A 33 4.45 1.31 -0.41
N LYS A 34 3.89 0.94 0.75
CA LYS A 34 4.63 0.15 1.74
C LYS A 34 5.04 -1.18 1.12
N ALA A 35 6.31 -1.55 1.27
CA ALA A 35 6.85 -2.75 0.68
C ALA A 35 6.07 -4.00 1.14
N VAL A 36 5.65 -4.82 0.17
CA VAL A 36 5.03 -6.12 0.38
C VAL A 36 6.02 -7.20 -0.05
N LYS A 37 6.33 -8.14 0.83
CA LYS A 37 7.16 -9.31 0.52
C LYS A 37 6.29 -10.57 0.58
N THR A 38 6.44 -11.43 -0.42
CA THR A 38 5.72 -12.70 -0.50
C THR A 38 6.73 -13.82 -0.50
N TYR A 39 6.50 -14.84 0.33
CA TYR A 39 7.31 -16.05 0.40
C TYR A 39 6.42 -17.26 0.13
N LYS A 40 6.87 -18.18 -0.70
CA LYS A 40 6.14 -19.39 -1.11
C LYS A 40 6.94 -20.63 -0.76
N GLY A 41 6.25 -21.69 -0.36
CA GLY A 41 6.87 -22.96 -0.02
C GLY A 41 5.87 -23.92 0.60
N PHE A 42 6.09 -25.23 0.42
CA PHE A 42 5.29 -26.27 1.07
C PHE A 42 3.77 -26.16 0.82
N GLY A 43 3.36 -25.63 -0.35
CA GLY A 43 1.96 -25.38 -0.69
C GLY A 43 1.32 -24.22 0.07
N ARG A 44 2.10 -23.37 0.75
CA ARG A 44 1.66 -22.23 1.56
C ARG A 44 2.22 -20.92 1.03
N VAL A 45 1.56 -19.81 1.35
CA VAL A 45 1.99 -18.45 1.00
C VAL A 45 2.03 -17.57 2.25
N VAL A 46 3.19 -16.99 2.53
CA VAL A 46 3.37 -15.98 3.57
C VAL A 46 3.45 -14.60 2.91
N VAL A 47 2.62 -13.66 3.37
CA VAL A 47 2.70 -12.26 2.92
C VAL A 47 3.05 -11.37 4.10
N VAL A 48 4.12 -10.59 3.93
CA VAL A 48 4.62 -9.63 4.91
C VAL A 48 4.37 -8.24 4.38
N LYS A 49 3.57 -7.47 5.10
CA LYS A 49 3.22 -6.08 4.77
C LYS A 49 3.77 -5.16 5.86
N ASP A 50 3.99 -3.91 5.48
CA ASP A 50 4.42 -2.84 6.39
C ASP A 50 5.63 -3.23 7.25
N GLY A 51 6.67 -3.77 6.61
CA GLY A 51 7.92 -4.12 7.28
C GLY A 51 7.82 -5.24 8.33
N GLY A 52 6.73 -6.00 8.35
CA GLY A 52 6.50 -7.05 9.37
C GLY A 52 5.38 -6.72 10.36
N ASN A 53 4.76 -5.55 10.29
CA ASN A 53 3.62 -5.23 11.17
C ASN A 53 2.39 -6.08 10.85
N TRP A 54 2.26 -6.55 9.62
CA TRP A 54 1.13 -7.38 9.17
C TRP A 54 1.65 -8.59 8.42
N VAL A 55 1.46 -9.78 9.00
CA VAL A 55 1.86 -11.05 8.39
C VAL A 55 0.63 -11.93 8.23
N THR A 56 0.47 -12.49 7.03
CA THR A 56 -0.56 -13.49 6.77
C THR A 56 0.05 -14.80 6.32
N LEU A 57 -0.62 -15.90 6.64
CA LEU A 57 -0.39 -17.23 6.09
C LEU A 57 -1.65 -17.65 5.33
N ASP A 58 -1.53 -17.84 4.02
CA ASP A 58 -2.65 -18.14 3.09
C ASP A 58 -3.83 -17.17 3.19
N GLY A 59 -3.52 -15.89 3.43
CA GLY A 59 -4.53 -14.83 3.57
C GLY A 59 -5.10 -14.69 4.99
N VAL A 60 -4.81 -15.61 5.90
CA VAL A 60 -5.21 -15.51 7.32
C VAL A 60 -4.18 -14.68 8.08
N VAL A 61 -4.62 -13.66 8.81
CA VAL A 61 -3.75 -12.81 9.64
C VAL A 61 -3.19 -13.62 10.82
N MET A 62 -1.90 -13.48 11.06
CA MET A 62 -1.18 -14.15 12.13
C MET A 62 -0.89 -13.17 13.27
N ALA A 63 -1.03 -13.63 14.52
CA ALA A 63 -0.70 -12.83 15.70
C ALA A 63 0.81 -12.86 15.96
N ILE A 64 1.37 -11.80 16.55
CA ILE A 64 2.75 -11.83 17.05
C ILE A 64 2.75 -12.63 18.37
N ASP A 65 3.59 -13.65 18.44
CA ASP A 65 3.78 -14.48 19.62
C ASP A 65 5.03 -14.05 20.40
N GLU A 66 6.15 -13.92 19.70
CA GLU A 66 7.43 -13.51 20.28
C GLU A 66 8.16 -12.53 19.36
N LYS A 67 8.85 -11.55 19.95
CA LYS A 67 9.73 -10.62 19.23
C LYS A 67 11.08 -10.54 19.92
N THR A 68 12.12 -10.92 19.18
CA THR A 68 13.52 -10.86 19.60
C THR A 68 14.30 -9.91 18.68
N PRO A 69 15.54 -9.52 19.03
CA PRO A 69 16.40 -8.76 18.11
C PRO A 69 16.72 -9.49 16.80
N GLN A 70 16.61 -10.82 16.77
CA GLN A 70 16.99 -11.66 15.62
C GLN A 70 15.79 -12.05 14.76
N ALA A 71 14.59 -12.21 15.35
CA ALA A 71 13.41 -12.69 14.65
C ALA A 71 12.10 -12.28 15.34
N THR A 72 11.02 -12.29 14.58
CA THR A 72 9.65 -12.23 15.09
C THR A 72 8.94 -13.54 14.75
N VAL A 73 8.27 -14.12 15.74
CA VAL A 73 7.44 -15.32 15.61
C VAL A 73 5.99 -14.90 15.48
N TYR A 74 5.33 -15.41 14.45
CA TYR A 74 3.90 -15.19 14.22
C TYR A 74 3.14 -16.51 14.34
N PHE A 75 2.03 -16.50 15.06
CA PHE A 75 1.23 -17.68 15.39
C PHE A 75 -0.17 -17.61 14.78
N GLY A 76 -0.67 -18.76 14.30
CA GLY A 76 -1.99 -18.92 13.71
C GLY A 76 -2.47 -20.36 13.84
N GLY A 77 -2.87 -20.73 15.05
CA GLY A 77 -3.30 -22.08 15.38
C GLY A 77 -2.13 -23.06 15.29
N LEU A 78 -2.26 -24.10 14.48
CA LEU A 78 -1.21 -25.13 14.37
C LEU A 78 0.06 -24.65 13.64
N ASN A 79 0.04 -23.47 13.02
CA ASN A 79 1.17 -22.96 12.25
C ASN A 79 1.87 -21.81 12.97
N GLN A 80 3.20 -21.76 12.81
CA GLN A 80 4.00 -20.59 13.13
C GLN A 80 4.84 -20.16 11.93
N VAL A 81 5.04 -18.86 11.78
CA VAL A 81 5.94 -18.27 10.78
C VAL A 81 7.00 -17.49 11.53
N ILE A 82 8.26 -17.83 11.35
CA ILE A 82 9.39 -17.12 11.97
C ILE A 82 10.07 -16.28 10.90
N ILE A 83 10.04 -14.96 11.08
CA ILE A 83 10.69 -14.01 10.18
C ILE A 83 11.96 -13.50 10.84
N TYR A 84 13.10 -13.88 10.28
CA TYR A 84 14.40 -13.43 10.75
C TYR A 84 14.73 -12.05 10.18
N ARG A 85 15.47 -11.24 10.93
CA ARG A 85 15.99 -9.94 10.48
C ARG A 85 16.84 -10.05 9.21
N SER A 86 17.42 -11.22 8.95
CA SER A 86 18.15 -11.54 7.71
C SER A 86 17.26 -11.66 6.47
N GLY A 87 15.93 -11.68 6.64
CA GLY A 87 14.96 -11.92 5.57
C GLY A 87 14.63 -13.39 5.31
N LYS A 88 15.28 -14.32 6.02
CA LYS A 88 14.89 -15.74 5.99
C LYS A 88 13.54 -15.92 6.69
N VAL A 89 12.70 -16.79 6.13
CA VAL A 89 11.38 -17.12 6.69
C VAL A 89 11.27 -18.61 6.87
N ALA A 90 10.98 -19.05 8.09
CA ALA A 90 10.72 -20.46 8.41
C ALA A 90 9.23 -20.67 8.66
N LEU A 91 8.71 -21.79 8.16
CA LEU A 91 7.38 -22.30 8.47
C LEU A 91 7.50 -23.42 9.48
N MET A 92 6.74 -23.34 10.57
CA MET A 92 6.56 -24.42 11.51
C MET A 92 5.11 -24.89 11.54
N LYS A 93 4.92 -26.16 11.84
CA LYS A 93 3.62 -26.77 12.11
C LYS A 93 3.75 -27.61 13.38
N GLU A 94 2.86 -27.39 14.34
CA GLU A 94 2.82 -28.17 15.60
C GLU A 94 4.18 -28.20 16.33
N GLY A 95 4.89 -27.06 16.34
CA GLY A 95 6.20 -26.93 16.97
C GLY A 95 7.37 -27.56 16.18
N GLN A 96 7.10 -28.15 15.02
CA GLN A 96 8.12 -28.76 14.15
C GLN A 96 8.41 -27.89 12.95
N LEU A 97 9.69 -27.80 12.57
CA LEU A 97 10.12 -27.10 11.36
C LEU A 97 9.63 -27.85 10.13
N VAL A 98 8.79 -27.20 9.32
CA VAL A 98 8.40 -27.69 7.99
C VAL A 98 9.49 -27.36 6.98
N GLY A 99 10.01 -26.13 7.04
CA GLY A 99 11.18 -25.72 6.28
C GLY A 99 11.22 -24.22 5.98
N TRP A 100 12.09 -23.85 5.04
CA TRP A 100 12.38 -22.45 4.68
C TRP A 100 11.61 -22.01 3.45
N MET A 101 10.90 -20.88 3.57
CA MET A 101 10.11 -20.28 2.48
C MET A 101 11.02 -19.54 1.49
N LYS A 102 10.62 -19.47 0.21
CA LYS A 102 11.36 -18.81 -0.87
C LYS A 102 10.66 -17.57 -1.39
#